data_AF-A0A7C4WEC2-F1
#
_entry.id   AF-A0A7C4WEC2-F1
#
_cell.length_a   1.000
_cell.length_b   1.000
_cell.length_c   1.000
_cell.angle_alpha   90.00
_cell.angle_beta   90.00
_cell.angle_gamma   90.00
#
_symmetry.space_group_name_H-M   'P 1'
#
loop_
_entity.id
_entity.type
_entity.pdbx_description
1 polymer ?
#
loop_
_entity_poly.entity_id
_entity_poly.type
_entity_poly.pdbx_seq_one_letter_code
_entity_poly.pdbx_strand_id
1 'polypeptide(L)'
;LEQGREIPEDEAVIHWYDAVYLPVVEIIREHGLLEDFPGRTEADLYLWIMDHLYYLREVYGPEVDPEAAALDYAEQFAEHPIRRLVSELRRAVEGISTLPPMEVGPKT
;
A
#
# COMPACT_ATOMS: atom_id res chain seq x y z
N LEU A 1 22.46 23.59 -0.83
CA LEU A 1 22.33 25.04 -1.13
C LEU A 1 20.97 25.24 -1.76
N GLU A 2 20.00 25.75 -1.02
CA GLU A 2 18.75 26.27 -1.61
C GLU A 2 19.14 27.51 -2.43
N GLN A 3 18.95 27.47 -3.75
CA GLN A 3 19.48 28.51 -4.64
C GLN A 3 18.67 29.82 -4.63
N GLY A 4 17.66 29.98 -3.78
CA GLY A 4 16.93 31.25 -3.60
C GLY A 4 16.35 31.86 -4.89
N ARG A 5 16.24 31.07 -5.96
CA ARG A 5 15.66 31.49 -7.24
C ARG A 5 14.17 31.23 -7.22
N GLU A 6 13.42 32.11 -7.85
CA GLU A 6 12.04 31.84 -8.21
C GLU A 6 12.05 30.66 -9.19
N ILE A 7 11.39 29.55 -8.81
CA ILE A 7 11.25 28.37 -9.66
C ILE A 7 10.01 28.60 -10.52
N PRO A 8 10.11 28.57 -11.85
CA PRO A 8 8.94 28.59 -12.73
C PRO A 8 7.91 27.54 -12.29
N GLU A 9 6.63 27.88 -12.35
CA GLU A 9 5.55 27.02 -11.88
C GLU A 9 5.61 25.61 -12.51
N ASP A 10 5.83 25.53 -13.83
CA ASP A 10 5.99 24.27 -14.55
C ASP A 10 7.12 23.40 -13.98
N GLU A 11 8.25 24.03 -13.63
CA GLU A 11 9.40 23.32 -13.05
C GLU A 11 9.09 22.84 -11.63
N ALA A 12 8.35 23.63 -10.83
CA ALA A 12 7.94 23.24 -9.49
C ALA A 12 6.96 22.07 -9.50
N VAL A 13 5.99 22.07 -10.44
CA VAL A 13 5.02 20.99 -10.59
C VAL A 13 5.70 19.71 -11.05
N ILE A 14 6.61 19.77 -12.04
CA ILE A 14 7.37 18.60 -12.49
C ILE A 14 8.22 18.04 -11.35
N HIS A 15 8.93 18.89 -10.62
CA HIS A 15 9.74 18.45 -9.50
C HIS A 15 8.89 17.80 -8.40
N TRP A 16 7.72 18.35 -8.07
CA TRP A 16 6.80 17.74 -7.11
C TRP A 16 6.28 16.38 -7.62
N TYR A 17 5.95 16.29 -8.91
CA TYR A 17 5.52 15.04 -9.52
C TYR A 17 6.59 13.96 -9.36
N ASP A 18 7.84 14.26 -9.71
CA ASP A 18 8.95 13.30 -9.68
C ASP A 18 9.40 12.95 -8.25
N ALA A 19 9.42 13.94 -7.34
CA ALA A 19 10.03 13.78 -6.02
C ALA A 19 9.04 13.45 -4.89
N VAL A 20 7.73 13.65 -5.09
CA VAL A 20 6.71 13.46 -4.05
C VAL A 20 5.59 12.54 -4.50
N TYR A 21 4.96 12.84 -5.64
CA TYR A 21 3.81 12.06 -6.12
C TYR A 21 4.22 10.67 -6.61
N LEU A 22 5.15 10.62 -7.57
CA LEU A 22 5.57 9.39 -8.23
C LEU A 22 6.13 8.35 -7.25
N PRO A 23 6.99 8.67 -6.26
CA PRO A 23 7.49 7.68 -5.31
C PRO A 23 6.39 6.98 -4.51
N VAL A 24 5.35 7.71 -4.11
CA VAL A 24 4.21 7.12 -3.38
C VAL A 24 3.35 6.26 -4.32
N VAL A 25 3.17 6.69 -5.57
CA VAL A 25 2.49 5.89 -6.59
C VAL A 25 3.26 4.60 -6.91
N GLU A 26 4.59 4.64 -6.93
CA GLU A 26 5.43 3.47 -7.11
C GLU A 26 5.22 2.48 -5.95
N ILE A 27 5.18 2.94 -4.70
CA ILE A 27 4.83 2.10 -3.54
C ILE A 27 3.44 1.44 -3.73
N ILE A 28 2.43 2.22 -4.14
CA ILE A 28 1.07 1.70 -4.41
C ILE A 28 1.11 0.56 -5.44
N ARG A 29 1.90 0.72 -6.51
CA ARG A 29 2.04 -0.27 -7.59
C ARG A 29 2.83 -1.50 -7.16
N GLU A 30 3.98 -1.30 -6.51
CA GLU A 30 4.88 -2.37 -6.07
C GLU A 30 4.18 -3.33 -5.09
N HIS A 31 3.35 -2.78 -4.21
CA HIS A 31 2.57 -3.56 -3.24
C HIS A 31 1.18 -3.97 -3.71
N GLY A 32 0.79 -3.59 -4.94
CA GLY A 32 -0.52 -3.92 -5.51
C GLY A 32 -1.70 -3.37 -4.70
N LEU A 33 -1.52 -2.24 -4.00
CA LEU A 33 -2.49 -1.76 -3.02
C LEU A 33 -3.87 -1.45 -3.62
N LEU A 34 -3.94 -1.07 -4.90
CA LEU A 34 -5.20 -0.83 -5.58
C LEU A 34 -6.15 -2.04 -5.61
N GLU A 35 -5.64 -3.26 -5.48
CA GLU A 35 -6.48 -4.47 -5.44
C GLU A 35 -7.42 -4.50 -4.23
N ASP A 36 -7.05 -3.81 -3.15
CA ASP A 36 -7.80 -3.71 -1.91
C ASP A 36 -8.86 -2.58 -1.94
N PHE A 37 -8.81 -1.70 -2.94
CA PHE A 37 -9.63 -0.49 -3.08
C PHE A 37 -10.34 -0.43 -4.45
N PRO A 38 -11.39 -1.24 -4.66
CA PRO A 38 -12.08 -1.33 -5.94
C PRO A 38 -12.70 0.01 -6.36
N GLY A 39 -12.50 0.38 -7.63
CA GLY A 39 -13.04 1.63 -8.17
C GLY A 39 -12.31 2.90 -7.73
N ARG A 40 -11.17 2.76 -7.03
CA ARG A 40 -10.28 3.87 -6.69
C ARG A 40 -9.11 3.95 -7.66
N THR A 41 -8.46 5.10 -7.68
CA THR A 41 -7.28 5.37 -8.50
C THR A 41 -6.04 5.57 -7.63
N GLU A 42 -4.86 5.51 -8.25
CA GLU A 42 -3.60 5.80 -7.57
C GLU A 42 -3.58 7.22 -6.97
N ALA A 43 -4.24 8.18 -7.62
CA ALA A 43 -4.37 9.53 -7.11
C ALA A 43 -5.25 9.60 -5.84
N ASP A 44 -6.32 8.80 -5.77
CA ASP A 44 -7.17 8.73 -4.56
C ASP A 44 -6.37 8.15 -3.39
N LEU A 45 -5.67 7.03 -3.61
CA LEU A 45 -4.83 6.40 -2.60
C LEU A 45 -3.68 7.31 -2.17
N TYR A 46 -3.04 8.00 -3.11
CA TYR A 46 -1.99 8.99 -2.81
C TYR A 46 -2.49 10.02 -1.80
N LEU A 47 -3.66 10.62 -2.02
CA LEU A 47 -4.20 11.64 -1.12
C LEU A 47 -4.42 11.09 0.30
N TRP A 48 -4.97 9.88 0.41
CA TRP A 48 -5.22 9.28 1.71
C TRP A 48 -3.96 8.82 2.43
N ILE A 49 -3.00 8.26 1.70
CA ILE A 49 -1.71 7.85 2.26
C ILE A 49 -0.93 9.07 2.75
N MET A 50 -0.96 10.19 2.03
CA MET A 50 -0.29 11.42 2.46
C MET A 50 -0.94 12.05 3.70
N ASP A 51 -2.27 12.04 3.80
CA ASP A 51 -2.99 12.48 4.99
C ASP A 51 -2.67 11.58 6.20
N HIS A 52 -2.64 10.27 5.98
CA HIS A 52 -2.28 9.30 7.00
C HIS A 52 -0.82 9.42 7.43
N LEU A 53 0.10 9.63 6.50
CA LEU A 53 1.51 9.88 6.78
C LEU A 53 1.68 11.16 7.62
N TYR A 54 0.95 12.22 7.29
CA TYR A 54 0.94 13.44 8.10
C TYR A 54 0.49 13.15 9.53
N TYR A 55 -0.63 12.43 9.70
CA TYR A 55 -1.12 12.02 11.01
C TYR A 55 -0.07 11.18 11.79
N LEU A 56 0.53 10.18 11.15
CA LEU A 56 1.54 9.34 11.78
C LEU A 56 2.78 10.15 12.19
N ARG A 57 3.19 11.13 11.39
CA ARG A 57 4.33 12.00 11.72
C ARG A 57 4.04 12.93 12.89
N GLU A 58 2.80 13.41 13.03
CA GLU A 58 2.38 14.18 14.21
C GLU A 58 2.44 13.34 15.50
N VAL A 59 2.13 12.04 15.41
CA VAL A 59 2.09 11.15 16.58
C VAL A 59 3.46 10.55 16.92
N TYR A 60 4.22 10.11 15.91
CA TYR A 60 5.43 9.29 16.08
C TYR A 60 6.72 10.01 15.68
N GLY A 61 6.63 11.19 15.05
CA GLY A 61 7.78 11.98 14.59
C GLY A 61 8.02 11.94 13.07
N PRO A 62 8.84 12.85 12.54
CA PRO A 62 9.03 13.03 11.09
C PRO A 62 9.71 11.85 10.39
N GLU A 63 10.29 10.91 11.12
CA GLU A 63 11.00 9.74 10.60
C GLU A 63 10.09 8.64 10.04
N VAL A 64 8.75 8.77 10.20
CA VAL A 64 7.81 7.83 9.57
C VAL A 64 7.97 7.88 8.05
N ASP A 65 8.21 6.71 7.48
CA ASP A 65 8.45 6.52 6.06
C ASP A 65 7.12 6.43 5.26
N PRO A 66 7.05 6.99 4.04
CA PRO A 66 5.85 6.90 3.21
C PRO A 66 5.39 5.47 2.89
N GLU A 67 6.31 4.51 2.73
CA GLU A 67 5.97 3.11 2.50
C GLU A 67 5.29 2.50 3.72
N ALA A 68 5.82 2.77 4.92
CA ALA A 68 5.21 2.33 6.17
C ALA A 68 3.79 2.91 6.34
N ALA A 69 3.59 4.19 6.01
CA ALA A 69 2.27 4.80 6.04
C ALA A 69 1.31 4.20 5.00
N ALA A 70 1.80 3.87 3.80
CA ALA A 70 0.98 3.24 2.75
C ALA A 70 0.48 1.84 3.17
N LEU A 71 1.38 1.03 3.74
CA LEU A 71 1.05 -0.30 4.21
C LEU A 71 0.10 -0.28 5.41
N ASP A 72 0.36 0.60 6.38
CA ASP A 72 -0.50 0.77 7.56
C ASP A 72 -1.90 1.29 7.16
N TYR A 73 -1.97 2.25 6.22
CA TYR A 73 -3.25 2.71 5.68
C TYR A 73 -4.02 1.57 5.00
N ALA A 74 -3.36 0.79 4.15
CA ALA A 74 -3.98 -0.35 3.47
C ALA A 74 -4.45 -1.42 4.46
N GLU A 75 -3.69 -1.68 5.53
CA GLU A 75 -4.08 -2.62 6.58
C GLU A 75 -5.33 -2.15 7.33
N GLN A 76 -5.41 -0.86 7.65
CA GLN A 76 -6.52 -0.31 8.45
C GLN A 76 -7.80 -0.04 7.65
N PHE A 77 -7.68 0.32 6.36
CA PHE A 77 -8.79 0.89 5.59
C PHE A 77 -9.16 0.14 4.31
N ALA A 78 -8.56 -1.02 4.02
CA ALA A 78 -8.93 -1.85 2.86
C ALA A 78 -10.44 -2.16 2.79
N GLU A 79 -11.05 -1.94 1.62
CA GLU A 79 -12.49 -2.18 1.40
C GLU A 79 -12.78 -3.67 1.10
N HIS A 80 -11.81 -4.42 0.55
CA HIS A 80 -11.96 -5.85 0.19
C HIS A 80 -10.84 -6.76 0.74
N PRO A 81 -10.67 -6.89 2.07
CA PRO A 81 -9.58 -7.63 2.69
C PRO A 81 -9.57 -9.14 2.36
N ILE A 82 -10.70 -9.70 1.90
CA ILE A 82 -10.85 -11.13 1.64
C ILE A 82 -9.99 -11.61 0.47
N ARG A 83 -9.60 -10.74 -0.49
CA ARG A 83 -8.70 -11.13 -1.59
C ARG A 83 -7.24 -11.35 -1.13
N ARG A 84 -6.75 -10.55 -0.18
CA ARG A 84 -5.44 -10.74 0.47
C ARG A 84 -5.34 -12.05 1.26
N LEU A 85 -6.44 -12.52 1.85
CA LEU A 85 -6.44 -13.81 2.56
C LEU A 85 -6.25 -15.01 1.61
N VAL A 86 -6.67 -14.90 0.34
CA VAL A 86 -6.56 -15.99 -0.64
C VAL A 86 -5.12 -16.17 -1.15
N SER A 87 -4.34 -15.09 -1.29
CA SER A 87 -2.92 -15.19 -1.71
C SER A 87 -2.06 -15.87 -0.65
N GLU A 88 -2.30 -15.60 0.63
CA GLU A 88 -1.64 -16.28 1.76
C GLU A 88 -2.08 -17.75 1.90
N LEU A 89 -3.37 -18.05 1.72
CA LEU A 89 -3.86 -19.43 1.71
C LEU A 89 -3.23 -20.26 0.58
N ARG A 90 -2.99 -19.65 -0.59
CA ARG A 90 -2.35 -20.34 -1.72
C ARG A 90 -0.89 -20.71 -1.42
N ARG A 91 -0.13 -19.83 -0.76
CA ARG A 91 1.24 -20.13 -0.29
C ARG A 91 1.26 -21.23 0.78
N ALA A 92 0.29 -21.23 1.69
CA ALA A 92 0.16 -22.28 2.70
C ALA A 92 -0.22 -23.65 2.09
N VAL A 93 -1.10 -23.67 1.07
CA VAL A 93 -1.52 -24.90 0.38
C VAL A 93 -0.40 -25.52 -0.47
N GLU A 94 0.45 -24.70 -1.10
CA GLU A 94 1.64 -25.21 -1.81
C GLU A 94 2.66 -25.86 -0.84
N GLY A 95 2.74 -25.38 0.41
CA GLY A 95 3.53 -26.01 1.49
C GLY A 95 2.89 -27.24 2.16
N ILE A 96 1.59 -27.47 1.99
CA ILE A 96 0.84 -28.58 2.63
C ILE A 96 0.86 -29.88 1.81
N SER A 97 1.49 -29.89 0.63
CA SER A 97 1.55 -31.06 -0.28
C SER A 97 2.28 -32.32 0.26
N THR A 98 2.59 -32.40 1.56
CA THR A 98 3.22 -33.57 2.22
C THR A 98 2.38 -34.26 3.29
N LEU A 99 1.05 -34.09 3.37
CA LEU A 99 0.23 -34.88 4.30
C LEU A 99 -0.70 -35.89 3.57
N PRO A 100 -0.78 -37.15 4.05
CA PRO A 100 -1.58 -38.19 3.42
C PRO A 100 -3.08 -37.88 3.54
N PRO A 101 -3.92 -38.36 2.60
CA PRO A 101 -5.35 -38.05 2.58
C PRO A 101 -6.04 -38.58 3.84
N MET A 102 -6.76 -37.71 4.54
CA MET A 102 -7.60 -38.07 5.68
C MET A 102 -8.81 -38.86 5.18
N GLU A 103 -8.94 -40.13 5.58
CA GLU A 103 -10.14 -40.92 5.35
C GLU A 103 -11.33 -40.36 6.14
N VAL A 104 -12.38 -39.98 5.43
CA VAL A 104 -13.66 -39.57 6.02
C VAL A 104 -14.59 -40.79 6.04
N GLY A 105 -14.70 -41.44 7.20
CA GLY A 105 -15.70 -42.51 7.43
C GLY A 105 -17.13 -41.95 7.50
N PRO A 106 -18.16 -42.73 7.11
CA PRO A 106 -19.52 -42.22 7.00
C PRO A 106 -20.15 -41.99 8.38
N LYS A 107 -20.87 -40.88 8.53
CA LYS A 107 -21.73 -40.61 9.69
C LYS A 107 -23.01 -41.44 9.58
N THR A 108 -23.26 -42.29 10.58
CA THR A 108 -24.60 -42.79 10.95
C THR A 108 -25.28 -41.86 11.93
#